data_AF-A0A6M3M1L7-F1
#
_entry.id   AF-A0A6M3M1L7-F1
#
_cell.length_a   1.000
_cell.length_b   1.000
_cell.length_c   1.000
_cell.angle_alpha   90.00
_cell.angle_beta   90.00
_cell.angle_gamma   90.00
#
_symmetry.space_group_name_H-M   'P 1'
#
loop_
_entity.id
_entity.type
_entity.pdbx_description
1 polymer ?
#
loop_
_entity_poly.entity_id
_entity_poly.type
_entity_poly.pdbx_seq_one_letter_code
_entity_poly.pdbx_strand_id
1 'polypeptide(L)'
;MKNQADFDAGWTGKTFNPKTGKWCSGGAARNRNVALQGGAQAVKAAGFAEGIQFVAPLLEQTRAQLEATTKILGVIIQKNPNLLRGLDIDV
;
A
#
# COMPACT_ATOMS: atom_id res chain seq x y z
N MET A 1 37.62 -8.48 7.51
CA MET A 1 36.43 -9.08 6.87
C MET A 1 36.15 -8.31 5.58
N LYS A 2 35.68 -8.94 4.48
CA LYS A 2 35.55 -8.24 3.18
C LYS A 2 34.41 -7.20 3.11
N ASN A 3 33.46 -7.22 4.04
CA ASN A 3 32.42 -6.19 4.13
C ASN A 3 32.05 -5.94 5.60
N GLN A 4 32.63 -4.89 6.20
CA GLN A 4 32.48 -4.62 7.64
C GLN A 4 31.07 -4.14 7.98
N ALA A 5 30.47 -3.30 7.13
CA ALA A 5 29.11 -2.81 7.32
C ALA A 5 28.07 -3.96 7.39
N ASP A 6 28.20 -4.97 6.53
CA ASP A 6 27.31 -6.15 6.56
C ASP A 6 27.52 -7.00 7.82
N PHE A 7 28.73 -7.01 8.37
CA PHE A 7 29.00 -7.69 9.63
C PHE A 7 28.39 -6.95 10.81
N ASP A 8 28.59 -5.64 10.88
CA ASP A 8 28.06 -4.79 11.95
C ASP A 8 26.51 -4.78 11.92
N ALA A 9 25.91 -4.82 10.73
CA ALA A 9 24.48 -4.96 10.56
C ALA A 9 23.95 -6.42 10.70
N GLY A 10 24.80 -7.38 11.09
CA GLY A 10 24.43 -8.75 11.42
C GLY A 10 24.12 -9.67 10.22
N TRP A 11 24.29 -9.20 8.98
CA TRP A 11 23.93 -9.95 7.78
C TRP A 11 24.78 -11.20 7.56
N THR A 12 25.99 -11.21 8.10
CA THR A 12 26.95 -12.31 7.97
C THR A 12 26.95 -13.25 9.18
N GLY A 13 26.06 -13.00 10.16
CA GLY A 13 25.89 -13.83 11.35
C GLY A 13 25.49 -15.27 11.03
N LYS A 14 25.70 -16.17 12.00
CA LYS A 14 25.35 -17.59 11.84
C LYS A 14 23.84 -17.75 11.70
N THR A 15 23.40 -18.33 10.58
CA THR A 15 21.97 -18.57 10.28
C THR A 15 21.77 -20.01 9.82
N PHE A 16 20.59 -20.56 10.10
CA PHE A 16 20.20 -21.88 9.60
C PHE A 16 19.68 -21.78 8.17
N ASN A 17 20.16 -22.64 7.27
CA ASN A 17 19.62 -22.79 5.93
C ASN A 17 18.68 -24.02 5.87
N PRO A 18 17.36 -23.83 5.81
CA PRO A 18 16.40 -24.94 5.81
C PRO A 18 16.46 -25.77 4.54
N LYS A 19 16.92 -25.22 3.40
CA LYS A 19 17.02 -25.97 2.13
C LYS A 19 18.11 -27.04 2.18
N THR A 20 19.17 -26.80 2.93
CA THR A 20 20.31 -27.72 3.04
C THR A 20 20.44 -28.37 4.41
N GLY A 21 19.62 -27.97 5.39
CA GLY A 21 19.68 -28.45 6.77
C GLY A 21 20.94 -28.05 7.53
N LYS A 22 21.73 -27.09 7.00
CA LYS A 22 23.04 -26.73 7.54
C LYS A 22 23.06 -25.30 8.06
N TRP A 23 23.87 -25.07 9.08
CA TRP A 23 24.22 -23.72 9.53
C TRP A 23 25.23 -23.08 8.58
N CYS A 24 25.02 -21.82 8.21
CA CYS A 24 25.95 -21.04 7.39
C CYS A 24 26.26 -19.68 8.04
N SER A 25 27.38 -19.07 7.65
CA SER A 25 27.84 -17.75 8.10
C SER A 25 28.54 -17.01 6.95
N GLY A 26 28.93 -15.75 7.18
CA GLY A 26 29.66 -14.98 6.18
C GLY A 26 28.82 -14.62 4.96
N GLY A 27 29.40 -14.74 3.77
CA GLY A 27 28.72 -14.42 2.51
C GLY A 27 27.50 -15.31 2.21
N ALA A 28 27.51 -16.57 2.67
CA ALA A 28 26.38 -17.48 2.49
C ALA A 28 25.16 -17.05 3.31
N ALA A 29 25.37 -16.57 4.54
CA ALA A 29 24.32 -16.00 5.38
C ALA A 29 23.76 -14.71 4.77
N ARG A 30 24.64 -13.82 4.30
CA ARG A 30 24.26 -12.58 3.62
C ARG A 30 23.36 -12.85 2.41
N ASN A 31 23.79 -13.74 1.51
CA ASN A 31 23.03 -14.04 0.29
C ASN A 31 21.64 -14.61 0.61
N ARG A 32 21.53 -15.46 1.64
CA ARG A 32 20.24 -15.96 2.11
C ARG A 32 19.35 -14.84 2.65
N ASN A 33 19.90 -13.95 3.47
CA ASN A 33 19.15 -12.84 4.05
C ASN A 33 18.67 -11.85 2.98
N VAL A 34 19.50 -11.57 1.96
CA VAL A 34 19.11 -10.76 0.79
C VAL A 34 17.97 -11.42 0.02
N ALA A 35 18.06 -12.72 -0.25
CA ALA A 35 16.99 -13.46 -0.94
C ALA A 35 15.67 -13.44 -0.15
N LEU A 36 15.73 -13.59 1.18
CA LEU A 36 14.56 -13.52 2.06
C LEU A 36 13.93 -12.13 2.07
N GLN A 37 14.75 -11.08 2.17
CA GLN A 37 14.24 -9.70 2.11
C GLN A 37 13.61 -9.39 0.75
N GLY A 38 14.23 -9.82 -0.35
CA GLY A 38 13.64 -9.69 -1.69
C GLY A 38 12.28 -10.38 -1.79
N GLY A 39 12.16 -11.60 -1.28
CA GLY A 39 10.88 -12.32 -1.22
C GLY A 39 9.83 -11.63 -0.35
N ALA A 40 10.22 -11.12 0.82
CA ALA A 40 9.30 -10.41 1.72
C ALA A 40 8.77 -9.11 1.09
N GLN A 41 9.62 -8.38 0.34
CA GLN A 41 9.18 -7.19 -0.39
C GLN A 41 8.22 -7.53 -1.53
N ALA A 42 8.45 -8.64 -2.25
CA ALA A 42 7.53 -9.11 -3.29
C ALA A 42 6.14 -9.44 -2.71
N VAL A 43 6.07 -10.10 -1.55
CA VAL A 43 4.79 -10.39 -0.86
C VAL A 43 4.09 -9.09 -0.44
N LYS A 44 4.82 -8.12 0.11
CA LYS A 44 4.25 -6.81 0.46
C LYS A 44 3.69 -6.08 -0.77
N ALA A 45 4.43 -6.09 -1.88
CA ALA A 45 3.99 -5.48 -3.13
C ALA A 45 2.72 -6.14 -3.69
N ALA A 46 2.64 -7.47 -3.66
CA ALA A 46 1.45 -8.21 -4.07
C ALA A 46 0.24 -7.86 -3.18
N GLY A 47 0.40 -7.89 -1.85
CA GLY A 47 -0.68 -7.53 -0.93
C GLY A 47 -1.15 -6.09 -1.09
N PHE A 48 -0.25 -5.14 -1.40
CA PHE A 48 -0.63 -3.77 -1.72
C PHE A 48 -1.44 -3.67 -3.01
N ALA A 49 -1.03 -4.38 -4.07
CA ALA A 49 -1.76 -4.41 -5.33
C ALA A 49 -3.17 -5.01 -5.17
N GLU A 50 -3.29 -6.11 -4.42
CA GLU A 50 -4.58 -6.72 -4.07
C GLU A 50 -5.46 -5.76 -3.27
N GLY A 51 -4.89 -5.03 -2.31
CA GLY A 51 -5.60 -4.00 -1.54
C GLY A 51 -6.16 -2.88 -2.42
N ILE A 52 -5.39 -2.38 -3.39
CA ILE A 52 -5.88 -1.38 -4.36
C ILE A 52 -7.05 -1.95 -5.17
N GLN A 53 -6.93 -3.17 -5.68
CA GLN A 53 -7.99 -3.81 -6.47
C GLN A 53 -9.27 -4.01 -5.65
N PHE A 54 -9.15 -4.31 -4.36
CA PHE A 54 -10.29 -4.44 -3.45
C PHE A 54 -11.02 -3.11 -3.24
N VAL A 55 -10.30 -1.99 -3.11
CA VAL A 55 -10.89 -0.67 -2.81
C VAL A 55 -11.38 0.07 -4.07
N ALA A 56 -10.81 -0.21 -5.24
CA ALA A 56 -11.18 0.43 -6.50
C ALA A 56 -12.70 0.46 -6.81
N PRO A 57 -13.47 -0.64 -6.68
CA PRO A 57 -14.91 -0.61 -6.96
C PRO A 57 -15.70 0.25 -5.96
N LEU A 58 -15.29 0.29 -4.69
CA LEU A 58 -15.93 1.12 -3.67
C LEU A 58 -15.76 2.62 -3.98
N LEU A 59 -14.56 3.00 -4.46
CA LEU A 59 -14.30 4.38 -4.88
C LEU A 59 -15.16 4.77 -6.09
N GLU A 60 -15.31 3.88 -7.07
CA GLU A 60 -16.17 4.14 -8.23
C GLU A 60 -17.64 4.23 -7.85
N GLN A 61 -18.12 3.36 -6.96
CA GLN A 61 -19.49 3.46 -6.45
C GLN A 61 -19.72 4.78 -5.71
N THR A 62 -18.74 5.22 -4.91
CA THR A 62 -18.81 6.49 -4.17
C THR A 62 -18.85 7.68 -5.13
N ARG A 63 -18.04 7.67 -6.19
CA ARG A 63 -18.07 8.71 -7.25
C ARG A 63 -19.42 8.78 -7.93
N ALA A 64 -19.98 7.64 -8.34
CA ALA A 64 -21.29 7.57 -8.98
C ALA A 64 -22.40 8.10 -8.06
N GLN A 65 -22.35 7.79 -6.76
CA GLN A 65 -23.31 8.32 -5.78
C GLN A 65 -23.18 9.84 -5.60
N LEU A 66 -21.95 10.37 -5.56
CA LEU A 66 -21.70 11.81 -5.48
C LEU A 66 -22.21 12.55 -6.71
N GLU A 67 -22.00 12.02 -7.92
CA GLU A 67 -22.51 12.61 -9.15
C GLU A 67 -24.04 12.62 -9.19
N ALA A 68 -24.67 11.49 -8.83
CA ALA A 68 -26.12 11.40 -8.74
C ALA A 68 -26.68 12.40 -7.73
N THR A 69 -26.06 12.52 -6.56
CA THR A 69 -26.47 13.46 -5.50
C THR A 69 -26.31 14.91 -5.96
N THR A 70 -25.20 15.24 -6.61
CA THR A 70 -24.95 16.59 -7.16
C THR A 70 -26.01 16.98 -8.18
N LYS A 71 -26.37 16.05 -9.08
CA LYS A 71 -27.41 16.28 -10.09
C LYS A 71 -28.78 16.51 -9.43
N ILE A 72 -29.13 15.72 -8.42
CA ILE A 72 -30.38 15.88 -7.66
C ILE A 72 -30.40 17.24 -6.96
N LEU A 73 -29.30 17.62 -6.30
CA LEU A 73 -29.17 18.94 -5.66
C LEU A 73 -29.38 20.08 -6.67
N GLY A 74 -28.78 19.99 -7.86
CA GLY A 74 -28.98 20.99 -8.92
C GLY A 74 -30.44 21.15 -9.32
N VAL A 75 -31.19 20.04 -9.45
CA VAL A 75 -32.63 20.07 -9.73
C VAL A 75 -33.42 20.69 -8.58
N ILE A 76 -33.07 20.37 -7.32
CA ILE A 76 -33.73 20.93 -6.13
C ILE A 76 -33.51 22.44 -6.04
N ILE A 77 -32.27 22.91 -6.26
CA ILE A 77 -31.92 24.33 -6.27
C ILE A 77 -32.69 25.07 -7.38
N GLN A 78 -32.75 24.51 -8.59
CA GLN A 78 -33.54 25.11 -9.67
C GLN A 78 -35.03 25.22 -9.34
N LYS A 79 -35.59 24.21 -8.66
CA LYS A 79 -37.01 24.21 -8.25
C LYS A 79 -37.29 25.12 -7.05
N ASN A 80 -36.30 25.42 -6.22
CA ASN A 80 -36.42 26.24 -5.02
C ASN A 80 -35.16 27.13 -4.85
N PRO A 81 -35.05 28.24 -5.60
CA PRO A 81 -33.84 29.08 -5.63
C PRO A 81 -33.52 29.79 -4.30
N ASN A 82 -34.48 29.85 -3.38
CA ASN A 82 -34.28 30.44 -2.04
C ASN A 82 -33.46 29.53 -1.09
N LEU A 83 -33.23 28.25 -1.43
CA LEU A 83 -32.45 27.31 -0.60
C LEU A 83 -30.97 27.71 -0.48
N LEU A 84 -30.43 28.43 -1.47
CA LEU A 84 -29.04 28.91 -1.43
C LEU A 84 -28.84 30.11 -0.49
N ARG A 85 -29.91 30.83 -0.12
CA ARG A 85 -29.80 32.01 0.75
C ARG A 85 -29.54 31.69 2.23
N GLY A 86 -29.65 30.42 2.63
CA GLY A 86 -29.34 29.96 3.99
C GLY A 86 -27.93 29.37 4.15
N LEU A 87 -27.18 29.26 3.05
CA LEU A 87 -25.80 28.83 3.02
C LEU A 87 -24.99 30.02 2.51
N ASP A 88 -24.43 30.82 3.41
CA ASP A 88 -23.49 31.91 3.10
C ASP A 88 -22.25 31.34 2.39
N ILE A 89 -22.38 31.04 1.10
CA ILE A 89 -21.26 30.71 0.22
C ILE A 89 -21.24 31.80 -0.85
N ASP A 90 -20.39 32.78 -0.61
CA ASP A 90 -20.02 33.77 -1.61
C ASP A 90 -19.36 33.04 -2.79
N VAL A 91 -19.92 33.23 -3.99
CA VAL A 91 -19.34 32.79 -5.26
C VAL A 91 -18.36 33.85 -5.75
#